data_AF-A0A920LHZ6-F1
#
_entry.id   AF-A0A920LHZ6-F1
#
_cell.length_a   1.000
_cell.length_b   1.000
_cell.length_c   1.000
_cell.angle_alpha   90.00
_cell.angle_beta   90.00
_cell.angle_gamma   90.00
#
_symmetry.space_group_name_H-M   'P 1'
#
loop_
_entity.id
_entity.type
_entity.pdbx_description
1 polymer ?
#
loop_
_entity_poly.entity_id
_entity_poly.type
_entity_poly.pdbx_seq_one_letter_code
_entity_poly.pdbx_strand_id
1 'polypeptide(L)' 'MDTPSKLLEVVMERIISSINQLDKNIVSVDVSIKKINPPIGGCVDSVELRKKV' A
#
# COMPACT_ATOMS: atom_id res chain seq x y z
N MET A 1 -5.20 -5.65 12.50
CA MET A 1 -5.08 -4.29 11.90
C MET A 1 -4.50 -3.34 12.96
N ASP A 2 -3.49 -3.80 13.70
CA ASP A 2 -3.16 -3.24 15.02
C ASP A 2 -2.22 -2.04 14.99
N THR A 3 -1.46 -1.85 13.91
CA THR A 3 -0.54 -0.72 13.80
C THR A 3 -1.06 0.28 12.78
N PRO A 4 -1.69 1.39 13.22
CA PRO A 4 -2.00 2.48 12.32
C PRO A 4 -0.70 3.10 11.80
N SER A 5 -0.70 3.51 10.54
CA SER A 5 0.43 4.23 9.93
C SER A 5 -0.07 5.55 9.38
N LYS A 6 0.74 6.60 9.56
CA LYS A 6 0.41 7.96 9.12
C LYS A 6 0.45 8.08 7.59
N LEU A 7 1.36 7.32 6.95
CA LEU A 7 1.61 7.31 5.52
C LEU A 7 1.19 5.96 4.92
N LEU A 8 0.61 5.98 3.72
CA LEU A 8 0.19 4.77 3.00
C LEU A 8 1.40 4.00 2.46
N GLU A 9 2.48 4.72 2.17
CA GLU A 9 3.77 4.22 1.73
C GLU A 9 4.36 3.25 2.76
N VAL A 10 4.23 3.56 4.05
CA VAL A 10 4.71 2.69 5.15
C VAL A 10 3.93 1.37 5.17
N VAL A 11 2.62 1.42 4.91
CA VAL A 11 1.78 0.23 4.82
C VAL A 11 2.17 -0.60 3.60
N MET A 12 2.41 0.05 2.46
CA MET A 12 2.81 -0.60 1.22
C MET A 12 4.16 -1.31 1.35
N GLU A 13 5.18 -0.62 1.90
CA GLU A 13 6.49 -1.22 2.17
C GLU A 13 6.38 -2.41 3.13
N ARG A 14 5.50 -2.33 4.13
CA ARG A 14 5.27 -3.45 5.05
C ARG A 14 4.68 -4.66 4.31
N ILE A 15 3.72 -4.45 3.42
CA ILE A 15 3.14 -5.52 2.60
C ILE A 15 4.21 -6.17 1.72
N ILE A 16 4.99 -5.36 1.00
CA ILE A 16 6.07 -5.83 0.13
C ILE A 16 7.10 -6.63 0.94
N SER A 17 7.55 -6.08 2.07
CA SER A 17 8.52 -6.73 2.94
C SER A 17 7.99 -8.06 3.50
N SER A 18 6.72 -8.11 3.92
CA SER A 18 6.09 -9.34 4.38
C SER A 18 6.00 -10.39 3.28
N ILE A 19 5.65 -10.01 2.05
CA ILE A 19 5.58 -10.91 0.89
C ILE A 19 6.98 -11.48 0.58
N ASN A 20 8.00 -10.61 0.54
CA ASN A 20 9.38 -11.01 0.26
C ASN A 20 10.00 -11.87 1.37
N GLN A 21 9.55 -11.71 2.62
CA GLN A 21 9.95 -12.59 3.72
C GLN A 21 9.26 -13.96 3.66
N LEU A 22 8.04 -14.02 3.11
CA LEU A 22 7.26 -15.25 2.99
C LEU A 22 7.87 -16.19 1.94
N ASP A 23 8.25 -15.65 0.79
CA ASP A 23 8.85 -16.42 -0.30
C ASP A 23 9.91 -15.58 -1.03
N LYS A 24 11.16 -16.09 -1.02
CA LYS A 24 12.32 -15.44 -1.64
C LYS A 24 12.40 -15.67 -3.16
N ASN A 25 11.55 -16.51 -3.73
CA ASN A 25 11.53 -16.78 -5.18
C ASN A 25 10.61 -15.80 -5.93
N ILE A 26 9.96 -14.88 -5.24
CA ILE A 26 9.09 -13.90 -5.86
C ILE A 26 9.95 -12.93 -6.68
N VAL A 27 9.74 -12.93 -7.99
CA VAL A 27 10.52 -12.14 -8.95
C VAL A 27 9.99 -10.70 -9.06
N SER A 28 8.68 -10.51 -8.86
CA SER A 28 8.07 -9.18 -8.91
C SER A 28 6.78 -9.12 -8.09
N VAL A 29 6.54 -8.00 -7.40
CA VAL A 29 5.33 -7.72 -6.63
C VAL A 29 4.72 -6.41 -7.11
N ASP A 30 3.44 -6.44 -7.46
CA ASP A 30 2.65 -5.24 -7.78
C ASP A 30 1.62 -5.02 -6.66
N VAL A 31 1.73 -3.89 -5.96
CA VAL A 31 0.83 -3.53 -4.86
C VAL A 31 0.11 -2.23 -5.18
N SER A 32 -1.22 -2.26 -5.10
CA SER A 32 -2.09 -1.08 -5.19
C SER A 32 -2.86 -0.88 -3.89
N ILE A 33 -2.79 0.33 -3.33
CA ILE A 33 -3.54 0.72 -2.14
C ILE A 33 -4.41 1.92 -2.47
N LYS A 34 -5.72 1.77 -2.24
CA LYS A 34 -6.72 2.79 -2.55
C LYS A 34 -7.44 3.25 -1.27
N LYS A 35 -7.48 4.56 -1.06
CA LYS A 35 -8.39 5.21 -0.09
C LYS A 35 -9.66 5.60 -0.81
N ILE A 36 -10.75 4.92 -0.47
CA ILE A 36 -12.09 5.16 -1.02
C ILE A 36 -12.63 6.50 -0.52
N ASN A 37 -12.44 6.82 0.77
CA ASN A 37 -12.86 8.09 1.36
C ASN A 37 -11.65 8.86 1.91
N PRO A 38 -10.82 9.46 1.03
CA PRO A 38 -9.66 10.19 1.49
C PRO A 38 -10.11 11.50 2.16
N PRO A 39 -9.52 11.90 3.31
CA PRO A 39 -9.88 13.14 4.02
C PRO A 39 -9.23 14.36 3.34
N ILE A 40 -9.48 14.53 2.04
CA ILE A 40 -8.95 15.60 1.21
C ILE A 40 -10.15 16.47 0.88
N GLY A 41 -10.08 17.77 1.18
CA GLY A 41 -11.14 18.71 0.84
C GLY A 41 -11.22 18.87 -0.68
N GLY A 42 -12.10 18.11 -1.33
CA GLY A 42 -12.31 18.12 -2.78
C GLY A 42 -13.29 17.04 -3.22
N CYS A 43 -13.84 17.17 -4.43
CA CYS A 43 -14.67 16.13 -5.04
C CYS A 43 -13.76 15.12 -5.74
N VAL A 44 -13.32 14.10 -5.00
CA VAL A 44 -12.55 12.99 -5.55
C VAL A 44 -13.12 11.67 -5.03
N ASP A 45 -13.42 10.74 -5.92
CA ASP A 45 -13.99 9.44 -5.56
C ASP A 45 -13.01 8.55 -4.81
N SER A 46 -11.70 8.78 -4.96
CA SER A 46 -10.66 8.00 -4.27
C SER A 46 -9.24 8.49 -4.59
N VAL A 47 -8.28 8.10 -3.75
CA VAL A 47 -6.85 8.25 -4.03
C VAL A 47 -6.18 6.88 -4.00
N GLU A 48 -5.34 6.61 -4.99
CA GLU A 48 -4.62 5.34 -5.14
C GLU A 48 -3.10 5.56 -5.17
N LEU A 49 -2.36 4.64 -4.54
CA LEU A 49 -0.92 4.51 -4.65
C LEU A 49 -0.60 3.14 -5.21
N ARG A 50 0.28 3.10 -6.22
CA ARG A 50 0.77 1.86 -6.84
C ARG A 50 2.28 1.82 -6.81
N LYS A 51 2.83 0.64 -6.53
CA LYS A 51 4.26 0.37 -6.67
C LYS A 51 4.48 -1.05 -7.15
N LYS A 52 5.35 -1.16 -8.14
CA LYS A 52 5.88 -2.40 -8.68
C LYS A 52 7.35 -2.51 -8.26
N VAL A 53 7.72 -3.65 -7.68
CA VAL A 53 9.09 -3.96 -7.24
C VAL A 53 9.50 -5.32 -7.74
#